data_AF-A0A352XF74-F1
#
_entry.id   AF-A0A352XF74-F1
#
_cell.length_a   1.000
_cell.length_b   1.000
_cell.length_c   1.000
_cell.angle_alpha   90.00
_cell.angle_beta   90.00
_cell.angle_gamma   90.00
#
_symmetry.space_group_name_H-M   'P 1'
#
loop_
_entity.id
_entity.type
_entity.pdbx_description
1 polymer ?
#
loop_
_entity_poly.entity_id
_entity_poly.type
_entity_poly.pdbx_seq_one_letter_code
_entity_poly.pdbx_strand_id
1 'polypeptide(L)'
;MNTSDIIRLASQYIANLAGRKFDVLYLSKPVTVNGAINLAKVISKLSPFLGNLIEFNTVEFLNNQDDFTEFGRWERQDPGFPDTIFVGDIKPTPGLEIKTWFPLATEITARFKDSQNHFQFDQTHVAMLAWLPEKIIYGKPRILDVCVVSGLSVALARDNHYHNPPDYLVLEPEDTTQRTANLQQTNTSGYKFQGSIDELLEAQEIVNLWGAEGKIYKPTREYQQLLRELLIRYKYRLDTNFAKMDRIAHPGIEEFKKRIYNAEVYGMTVGEWNKLLSSRREDRIKKLLQKHLEIREESIDELLD
;
A
#
# COMPACT_ATOMS: atom_id res chain seq x y z
N MET A 1 -28.82 6.77 -0.64
CA MET A 1 -27.45 6.55 -0.13
C MET A 1 -26.53 7.57 -0.77
N ASN A 2 -25.59 8.18 -0.05
CA ASN A 2 -24.60 9.10 -0.64
C ASN A 2 -23.22 8.41 -0.76
N THR A 3 -22.22 9.13 -1.29
CA THR A 3 -20.86 8.62 -1.47
C THR A 3 -20.24 8.11 -0.16
N SER A 4 -20.39 8.87 0.93
CA SER A 4 -19.85 8.48 2.23
C SER A 4 -20.54 7.22 2.77
N ASP A 5 -21.85 7.09 2.57
CA ASP A 5 -22.60 5.89 2.97
C ASP A 5 -22.13 4.64 2.22
N ILE A 6 -21.95 4.72 0.89
CA ILE A 6 -21.46 3.60 0.07
C ILE A 6 -20.06 3.18 0.52
N ILE A 7 -19.16 4.15 0.71
CA ILE A 7 -17.79 3.88 1.16
C ILE A 7 -17.80 3.24 2.55
N ARG A 8 -18.58 3.79 3.49
CA ARG A 8 -18.71 3.26 4.85
C ARG A 8 -19.21 1.82 4.83
N LEU A 9 -20.25 1.55 4.05
CA LEU A 9 -20.84 0.22 3.92
C LEU A 9 -19.85 -0.77 3.29
N ALA A 10 -19.19 -0.39 2.19
CA ALA A 10 -18.15 -1.20 1.58
C ALA A 10 -16.99 -1.46 2.53
N SER A 11 -16.57 -0.45 3.32
CA SER A 11 -15.53 -0.61 4.33
C SER A 11 -15.93 -1.63 5.41
N GLN A 12 -17.19 -1.62 5.85
CA GLN A 12 -17.71 -2.61 6.80
C GLN A 12 -17.72 -4.02 6.22
N TYR A 13 -18.14 -4.19 4.96
CA TYR A 13 -18.11 -5.49 4.31
C TYR A 13 -16.69 -5.99 4.09
N ILE A 14 -15.79 -5.15 3.58
CA ILE A 14 -14.39 -5.51 3.33
C ILE A 14 -13.68 -5.91 4.62
N ALA A 15 -14.01 -5.28 5.75
CA ALA A 15 -13.49 -5.70 7.05
C ALA A 15 -13.85 -7.17 7.37
N ASN A 16 -14.98 -7.68 6.88
CA ASN A 16 -15.38 -9.09 7.04
C ASN A 16 -14.56 -10.06 6.17
N LEU A 17 -13.64 -9.58 5.33
CA LEU A 17 -12.65 -10.43 4.65
C LEU A 17 -11.57 -10.91 5.63
N ALA A 18 -11.37 -10.23 6.77
CA ALA A 18 -10.41 -10.65 7.78
C ALA A 18 -10.69 -12.10 8.23
N GLY A 19 -9.64 -12.92 8.26
CA GLY A 19 -9.71 -14.35 8.58
C GLY A 19 -10.15 -15.25 7.42
N ARG A 20 -10.71 -14.71 6.32
CA ARG A 20 -11.14 -15.52 5.17
C ARG A 20 -9.95 -16.04 4.36
N LYS A 21 -10.11 -17.25 3.82
CA LYS A 21 -9.17 -17.86 2.89
C LYS A 21 -9.60 -17.54 1.47
N PHE A 22 -8.65 -17.23 0.60
CA PHE A 22 -8.88 -17.00 -0.82
C PHE A 22 -8.47 -18.25 -1.58
N ASP A 23 -9.44 -18.91 -2.21
CA ASP A 23 -9.20 -20.16 -2.95
C ASP A 23 -8.71 -19.88 -4.37
N VAL A 24 -7.56 -19.23 -4.47
CA VAL A 24 -6.95 -18.80 -5.73
C VAL A 24 -5.56 -19.41 -5.96
N LEU A 25 -4.96 -19.93 -4.89
CA LEU A 25 -3.66 -20.58 -4.90
C LEU A 25 -3.57 -21.52 -3.70
N TYR A 26 -2.98 -22.70 -3.87
CA TYR A 26 -2.60 -23.58 -2.77
C TYR A 26 -1.10 -23.86 -2.84
N LEU A 27 -0.36 -23.44 -1.82
CA LEU A 27 1.05 -23.77 -1.68
C LEU A 27 1.19 -25.06 -0.89
N SER A 28 1.73 -26.11 -1.49
CA SER A 28 1.94 -27.39 -0.81
C SER A 28 2.89 -27.24 0.37
N LYS A 29 2.68 -28.07 1.41
CA LYS A 29 3.60 -28.17 2.54
C LYS A 29 4.99 -28.59 2.02
N PRO A 30 6.08 -27.90 2.41
CA PRO A 30 7.42 -28.36 2.08
C PRO A 30 7.73 -29.71 2.71
N VAL A 31 8.33 -30.62 1.94
CA VAL A 31 8.74 -31.97 2.37
C VAL A 31 10.07 -32.02 3.11
N THR A 32 10.88 -30.97 3.00
CA THR A 32 12.15 -30.84 3.71
C THR A 32 12.24 -29.48 4.37
N VAL A 33 13.06 -29.40 5.42
CA VAL A 33 13.31 -28.13 6.10
C VAL A 33 14.04 -27.16 5.18
N ASN A 34 14.94 -27.65 4.32
CA ASN A 34 15.62 -26.82 3.32
C ASN A 34 14.62 -26.25 2.30
N GLY A 35 13.66 -27.06 1.85
CA GLY A 35 12.55 -26.60 1.00
C GLY A 35 11.71 -25.51 1.67
N ALA A 36 11.44 -25.65 2.97
CA ALA A 36 10.72 -24.65 3.75
C ALA A 36 11.48 -23.33 3.89
N ILE A 37 12.79 -23.40 4.14
CA ILE A 37 13.67 -22.22 4.19
C ILE A 37 13.69 -21.52 2.84
N ASN A 38 13.81 -22.27 1.74
CA ASN A 38 13.79 -21.69 0.41
C ASN A 38 12.44 -21.02 0.10
N LEU A 39 11.33 -21.69 0.41
CA LEU A 39 9.99 -21.15 0.22
C LEU A 39 9.81 -19.84 1.00
N ALA A 40 10.23 -19.78 2.27
CA ALA A 40 10.18 -18.57 3.08
C ALA A 40 10.95 -17.39 2.47
N LYS A 41 12.04 -17.64 1.74
CA LYS A 41 12.84 -16.60 1.05
C LYS A 41 12.17 -16.07 -0.21
N VAL A 42 11.34 -16.87 -0.89
CA VAL A 42 10.80 -16.54 -2.22
C VAL A 42 9.31 -16.26 -2.26
N ILE A 43 8.57 -16.62 -1.22
CA ILE A 43 7.10 -16.53 -1.19
C ILE A 43 6.56 -15.12 -1.42
N SER A 44 7.28 -14.08 -1.00
CA SER A 44 6.91 -12.69 -1.25
C SER A 44 6.82 -12.35 -2.74
N LYS A 45 7.49 -13.12 -3.62
CA LYS A 45 7.42 -12.96 -5.08
C LYS A 45 6.03 -13.29 -5.64
N LEU A 46 5.14 -13.93 -4.87
CA LEU A 46 3.75 -14.18 -5.26
C LEU A 46 2.86 -12.94 -5.11
N SER A 47 3.35 -11.88 -4.45
CA SER A 47 2.54 -10.69 -4.16
C SER A 47 1.92 -10.01 -5.38
N PRO A 48 2.59 -9.88 -6.55
CA PRO A 48 1.96 -9.29 -7.72
C PRO A 48 0.77 -10.11 -8.24
N PHE A 49 0.92 -11.44 -8.29
CA PHE A 49 -0.14 -12.35 -8.75
C PHE A 49 -1.32 -12.38 -7.77
N LEU A 50 -1.03 -12.57 -6.48
CA LEU A 50 -2.04 -12.58 -5.44
C LEU A 50 -2.70 -11.22 -5.23
N GLY A 51 -1.97 -10.12 -5.42
CA GLY A 51 -2.50 -8.77 -5.37
C GLY A 51 -3.65 -8.58 -6.36
N ASN A 52 -3.42 -8.89 -7.64
CA ASN A 52 -4.44 -8.80 -8.68
C ASN A 52 -5.65 -9.72 -8.40
N LEU A 53 -5.41 -10.94 -7.90
CA LEU A 53 -6.49 -11.86 -7.57
C LEU A 53 -7.32 -11.39 -6.37
N ILE A 54 -6.68 -10.84 -5.33
CA ILE A 54 -7.36 -10.29 -4.16
C ILE A 54 -8.20 -9.09 -4.57
N GLU A 55 -7.67 -8.20 -5.41
CA GLU A 55 -8.41 -7.06 -5.95
C GLU A 55 -9.68 -7.52 -6.69
N PHE A 56 -9.53 -8.47 -7.63
CA PHE A 56 -10.66 -9.03 -8.37
C PHE A 56 -11.73 -9.62 -7.45
N ASN A 57 -11.32 -10.49 -6.52
CA ASN A 57 -12.26 -11.15 -5.62
C ASN A 57 -12.87 -10.19 -4.59
N THR A 58 -12.23 -9.06 -4.28
CA THR A 58 -12.82 -8.04 -3.40
C THR A 58 -14.03 -7.38 -4.07
N VAL A 59 -13.94 -7.08 -5.36
CA VAL A 59 -15.06 -6.53 -6.15
C VAL A 59 -16.21 -7.53 -6.26
N GLU A 60 -15.90 -8.79 -6.59
CA GLU A 60 -16.91 -9.86 -6.60
C GLU A 60 -17.58 -10.02 -5.23
N PHE A 61 -16.80 -9.97 -4.15
CA PHE A 61 -17.34 -10.04 -2.78
C PHE A 61 -18.28 -8.88 -2.46
N LEU A 62 -17.94 -7.65 -2.84
CA LEU A 62 -18.82 -6.48 -2.66
C LEU A 62 -20.11 -6.60 -3.46
N ASN A 63 -20.04 -7.05 -4.71
CA ASN A 63 -21.22 -7.22 -5.57
C ASN A 63 -22.15 -8.36 -5.12
N ASN A 64 -21.68 -9.26 -4.25
CA ASN A 64 -22.51 -10.28 -3.61
C ASN A 64 -23.27 -9.76 -2.38
N GLN A 65 -23.18 -8.47 -2.05
CA GLN A 65 -23.95 -7.88 -0.94
C GLN A 65 -25.21 -7.18 -1.48
N ASP A 66 -26.37 -7.64 -1.01
CA ASP A 66 -27.68 -7.14 -1.46
C ASP A 66 -27.89 -5.65 -1.18
N ASP A 67 -27.23 -5.10 -0.14
CA ASP A 67 -27.36 -3.69 0.26
C ASP A 67 -26.93 -2.69 -0.84
N PHE A 68 -26.18 -3.14 -1.87
CA PHE A 68 -25.78 -2.29 -2.99
C PHE A 68 -26.75 -2.32 -4.18
N THR A 69 -27.57 -3.36 -4.33
CA THR A 69 -28.28 -3.69 -5.58
C THR A 69 -29.21 -2.57 -6.05
N GLU A 70 -29.83 -1.83 -5.14
CA GLU A 70 -30.74 -0.72 -5.48
C GLU A 70 -30.00 0.56 -5.91
N PHE A 71 -28.71 0.68 -5.61
CA PHE A 71 -27.93 1.91 -5.80
C PHE A 71 -26.91 1.83 -6.94
N GLY A 72 -26.48 0.61 -7.30
CA GLY A 72 -25.44 0.40 -8.30
C GLY A 72 -24.65 -0.88 -8.08
N ARG A 73 -23.46 -0.94 -8.67
CA ARG A 73 -22.52 -2.07 -8.54
C ARG A 73 -21.08 -1.60 -8.53
N TRP A 74 -20.20 -2.38 -7.90
CA TRP A 74 -18.76 -2.16 -7.97
C TRP A 74 -18.20 -2.69 -9.28
N GLU A 75 -17.40 -1.89 -9.96
CA GLU A 75 -16.70 -2.25 -11.19
C GLU A 75 -15.20 -2.00 -11.03
N ARG A 76 -14.37 -2.93 -11.54
CA ARG A 76 -12.92 -2.71 -11.64
C ARG A 76 -12.58 -1.72 -12.74
N GLN A 77 -11.50 -0.98 -12.55
CA GLN A 77 -10.91 -0.15 -13.59
C GLN A 77 -9.54 -0.72 -14.01
N ASP A 78 -9.40 -1.11 -15.27
CA ASP A 78 -8.11 -1.53 -15.85
C ASP A 78 -8.05 -1.16 -17.34
N PRO A 79 -7.27 -0.13 -17.75
CA PRO A 79 -6.54 0.81 -16.90
C PRO A 79 -7.47 1.86 -16.27
N GLY A 80 -7.20 2.26 -15.02
CA GLY A 80 -7.84 3.43 -14.41
C GLY A 80 -7.46 3.63 -12.95
N PHE A 81 -7.93 4.73 -12.36
CA PHE A 81 -7.81 5.02 -10.94
C PHE A 81 -9.15 5.54 -10.42
N PRO A 82 -9.59 5.12 -9.21
CA PRO A 82 -8.99 4.07 -8.38
C PRO A 82 -9.21 2.67 -8.94
N ASP A 83 -8.60 1.64 -8.33
CA ASP A 83 -8.72 0.23 -8.78
C ASP A 83 -10.18 -0.24 -8.97
N THR A 84 -11.14 0.26 -8.16
CA THR A 84 -12.58 0.00 -8.36
C THR A 84 -13.46 1.22 -8.06
N ILE A 85 -14.56 1.36 -8.80
CA ILE A 85 -15.57 2.41 -8.63
C ILE A 85 -16.96 1.82 -8.45
N PHE A 86 -17.83 2.54 -7.76
CA PHE A 86 -19.25 2.22 -7.65
C PHE A 86 -20.04 2.89 -8.77
N VAL A 87 -20.49 2.11 -9.74
CA VAL A 87 -21.26 2.57 -10.90
C VAL A 87 -22.75 2.58 -10.56
N GLY A 88 -23.33 3.78 -10.59
CA GLY A 88 -24.73 4.08 -10.30
C GLY A 88 -24.99 5.58 -10.33
N ASP A 89 -26.09 6.02 -9.72
CA ASP A 89 -26.51 7.44 -9.71
C ASP A 89 -25.84 8.28 -8.61
N ILE A 90 -24.98 7.66 -7.78
CA ILE A 90 -24.32 8.32 -6.66
C ILE A 90 -23.15 9.17 -7.17
N LYS A 91 -23.14 10.45 -6.78
CA LYS A 91 -22.08 11.42 -7.12
C LYS A 91 -21.59 12.18 -5.88
N PRO A 92 -20.28 12.48 -5.80
CA PRO A 92 -19.20 12.01 -6.68
C PRO A 92 -19.04 10.49 -6.62
N THR A 93 -18.56 9.88 -7.71
CA THR A 93 -18.48 8.41 -7.85
C THR A 93 -17.62 7.84 -6.71
N PRO A 94 -18.18 6.96 -5.85
CA PRO A 94 -17.41 6.27 -4.81
C PRO A 94 -16.33 5.38 -5.43
N GLY A 95 -15.17 5.29 -4.80
CA GLY A 95 -14.09 4.44 -5.28
C GLY A 95 -13.23 3.86 -4.17
N LEU A 96 -12.58 2.73 -4.48
CA LEU A 96 -11.62 2.07 -3.60
C LEU A 96 -10.33 1.78 -4.36
N GLU A 97 -9.21 2.24 -3.79
CA GLU A 97 -7.87 1.87 -4.20
C GLU A 97 -7.40 0.69 -3.34
N ILE A 98 -7.17 -0.47 -3.94
CA ILE A 98 -6.92 -1.72 -3.24
C ILE A 98 -5.40 -1.98 -3.22
N LYS A 99 -4.81 -1.98 -2.01
CA LYS A 99 -3.40 -2.32 -1.81
C LYS A 99 -3.27 -3.60 -1.01
N THR A 100 -2.57 -4.59 -1.56
CA THR A 100 -2.26 -5.82 -0.82
C THR A 100 -0.88 -5.78 -0.19
N TRP A 101 -0.73 -6.33 1.01
CA TRP A 101 0.53 -6.40 1.74
C TRP A 101 0.83 -7.83 2.20
N PHE A 102 2.06 -8.29 1.95
CA PHE A 102 2.62 -9.52 2.51
C PHE A 102 3.53 -9.17 3.70
N PRO A 103 3.12 -9.43 4.96
CA PRO A 103 3.83 -8.96 6.17
C PRO A 103 5.22 -9.54 6.44
N LEU A 104 5.60 -10.62 5.76
CA LEU A 104 6.97 -11.17 5.85
C LEU A 104 7.91 -10.55 4.78
N ALA A 105 7.43 -9.57 4.00
CA ALA A 105 8.28 -8.73 3.16
C ALA A 105 9.02 -7.68 4.00
N THR A 106 10.08 -7.12 3.43
CA THR A 106 10.92 -6.10 4.09
C THR A 106 10.19 -4.79 4.35
N GLU A 107 9.27 -4.39 3.47
CA GLU A 107 8.47 -3.17 3.59
C GLU A 107 7.18 -3.31 2.77
N ILE A 108 6.19 -2.46 3.02
CA ILE A 108 5.02 -2.29 2.14
C ILE A 108 5.44 -1.46 0.92
N THR A 109 5.67 -2.13 -0.21
CA THR A 109 6.19 -1.51 -1.44
C THR A 109 5.12 -0.83 -2.30
N ALA A 110 3.85 -1.10 -2.04
CA ALA A 110 2.72 -0.40 -2.65
C ALA A 110 2.90 1.11 -2.47
N ARG A 111 2.50 1.89 -3.47
CA ARG A 111 2.61 3.36 -3.45
C ARG A 111 1.26 4.02 -3.62
N PHE A 112 1.12 5.21 -3.05
CA PHE A 112 -0.05 6.06 -3.21
C PHE A 112 0.40 7.47 -3.59
N LYS A 113 0.41 7.77 -4.89
CA LYS A 113 1.01 8.98 -5.45
C LYS A 113 0.00 10.06 -5.83
N ASP A 114 -1.29 9.76 -5.80
CA ASP A 114 -2.29 10.73 -6.25
C ASP A 114 -2.27 12.03 -5.45
N SER A 115 -2.48 13.12 -6.19
CA SER A 115 -2.62 14.48 -5.70
C SER A 115 -3.74 14.61 -4.67
N GLN A 116 -3.56 15.48 -3.68
CA GLN A 116 -4.65 15.88 -2.79
C GLN A 116 -5.83 16.48 -3.57
N ASN A 117 -5.54 17.15 -4.69
CA ASN A 117 -6.57 17.74 -5.57
C ASN A 117 -7.46 16.68 -6.23
N HIS A 118 -7.05 15.41 -6.25
CA HIS A 118 -7.89 14.32 -6.76
C HIS A 118 -9.03 13.95 -5.79
N PHE A 119 -8.89 14.29 -4.50
CA PHE A 119 -9.77 13.82 -3.43
C PHE A 119 -10.59 14.95 -2.79
N GLN A 120 -10.97 15.98 -3.56
CA GLN A 120 -11.70 17.15 -3.06
C GLN A 120 -13.02 16.82 -2.36
N PHE A 121 -13.60 15.65 -2.64
CA PHE A 121 -14.85 15.19 -2.05
C PHE A 121 -14.70 13.93 -1.20
N ASP A 122 -13.46 13.53 -0.89
CA ASP A 122 -13.14 12.30 -0.15
C ASP A 122 -13.84 11.03 -0.70
N GLN A 123 -14.04 11.00 -2.02
CA GLN A 123 -14.83 9.99 -2.70
C GLN A 123 -14.09 8.67 -2.94
N THR A 124 -12.77 8.65 -2.67
CA THR A 124 -11.91 7.48 -2.88
C THR A 124 -11.22 7.11 -1.58
N HIS A 125 -11.29 5.85 -1.21
CA HIS A 125 -10.63 5.32 -0.01
C HIS A 125 -9.60 4.24 -0.37
N VAL A 126 -8.53 4.15 0.40
CA VAL A 126 -7.52 3.09 0.26
C VAL A 126 -7.90 1.92 1.14
N ALA A 127 -8.12 0.75 0.53
CA ALA A 127 -8.32 -0.51 1.22
C ALA A 127 -7.01 -1.31 1.23
N MET A 128 -6.38 -1.43 2.40
CA MET A 128 -5.17 -2.22 2.60
C MET A 128 -5.49 -3.60 3.16
N LEU A 129 -5.21 -4.66 2.40
CA LEU A 129 -5.43 -6.05 2.82
C LEU A 129 -4.08 -6.73 3.09
N ALA A 130 -3.84 -7.13 4.34
CA ALA A 130 -2.67 -7.92 4.69
C ALA A 130 -3.00 -9.40 4.55
N TRP A 131 -2.11 -10.16 3.90
CA TRP A 131 -2.33 -11.58 3.68
C TRP A 131 -1.07 -12.40 4.00
N LEU A 132 -1.29 -13.62 4.48
CA LEU A 132 -0.28 -14.67 4.58
C LEU A 132 -0.91 -15.99 4.14
N PRO A 133 -0.13 -16.97 3.69
CA PRO A 133 -0.59 -18.35 3.70
C PRO A 133 -1.12 -18.73 5.07
N GLU A 134 -2.17 -19.54 5.11
CA GLU A 134 -2.83 -19.95 6.35
C GLU A 134 -1.86 -20.66 7.30
N LYS A 135 -0.76 -21.26 6.79
CA LYS A 135 0.32 -21.92 7.55
C LYS A 135 1.63 -21.13 7.53
N ILE A 136 1.56 -19.79 7.52
CA ILE A 136 2.70 -18.84 7.47
C ILE A 136 3.45 -18.82 6.14
N ILE A 137 3.95 -19.97 5.67
CA ILE A 137 4.72 -20.08 4.41
C ILE A 137 4.07 -21.01 3.38
N TYR A 138 3.01 -21.74 3.73
CA TYR A 138 2.29 -22.63 2.83
C TYR A 138 0.78 -22.69 3.13
N GLY A 139 0.01 -23.37 2.28
CA GLY A 139 -1.44 -23.44 2.30
C GLY A 139 -2.11 -22.37 1.44
N LYS A 140 -3.40 -22.12 1.66
CA LYS A 140 -4.15 -21.09 0.94
C LYS A 140 -3.82 -19.69 1.46
N PRO A 141 -3.78 -18.63 0.62
CA PRO A 141 -3.76 -17.25 1.07
C PRO A 141 -4.93 -16.98 2.01
N ARG A 142 -4.64 -16.32 3.14
CA ARG A 142 -5.62 -15.90 4.14
C ARG A 142 -5.41 -14.41 4.43
N ILE A 143 -6.49 -13.65 4.41
CA ILE A 143 -6.47 -12.25 4.84
C ILE A 143 -6.35 -12.23 6.35
N LEU A 144 -5.35 -11.53 6.88
CA LEU A 144 -5.12 -11.41 8.32
C LEU A 144 -6.02 -10.34 8.93
N ASP A 145 -6.00 -9.15 8.34
CA ASP A 145 -6.81 -8.00 8.72
C ASP A 145 -6.89 -7.04 7.52
N VAL A 146 -7.82 -6.10 7.59
CA VAL A 146 -8.02 -5.06 6.58
C VAL A 146 -8.07 -3.68 7.23
N CYS A 147 -7.56 -2.68 6.53
CA CYS A 147 -7.67 -1.28 6.92
C CYS A 147 -8.23 -0.48 5.75
N VAL A 148 -9.30 0.29 5.97
CA VAL A 148 -9.85 1.20 4.96
C VAL A 148 -9.74 2.63 5.49
N VAL A 149 -9.09 3.50 4.74
CA VAL A 149 -8.80 4.90 5.12
C VAL A 149 -9.05 5.83 3.95
N SER A 150 -9.33 7.10 4.23
CA SER A 150 -9.52 8.14 3.20
C SER A 150 -8.27 8.25 2.31
N GLY A 151 -8.47 8.32 0.99
CA GLY A 151 -7.39 8.62 0.04
C GLY A 151 -6.80 10.02 0.28
N LEU A 152 -7.66 10.99 0.62
CA LEU A 152 -7.24 12.33 1.00
C LEU A 152 -6.33 12.30 2.24
N SER A 153 -6.70 11.55 3.28
CA SER A 153 -5.89 11.47 4.51
C SER A 153 -4.53 10.82 4.27
N VAL A 154 -4.44 9.82 3.37
CA VAL A 154 -3.17 9.22 2.96
C VAL A 154 -2.31 10.20 2.17
N ALA A 155 -2.89 10.95 1.23
CA ALA A 155 -2.17 11.99 0.48
C ALA A 155 -1.64 13.09 1.42
N LEU A 156 -2.46 13.57 2.34
CA LEU A 156 -2.08 14.56 3.35
C LEU A 156 -0.93 14.06 4.23
N ALA A 157 -1.03 12.84 4.76
CA ALA A 157 0.04 12.26 5.58
C ALA A 157 1.35 12.14 4.79
N ARG A 158 1.29 11.73 3.52
CA ARG A 158 2.45 11.60 2.64
C ARG A 158 3.12 12.94 2.45
N ASP A 159 2.34 13.94 2.05
CA ASP A 159 2.89 15.25 1.69
C ASP A 159 3.45 15.95 2.93
N ASN A 160 2.77 15.87 4.08
CA ASN A 160 3.26 16.39 5.35
C ASN A 160 4.51 15.65 5.86
N HIS A 161 4.64 14.35 5.59
CA HIS A 161 5.81 13.57 5.99
C HIS A 161 7.06 13.96 5.20
N TYR A 162 6.91 14.16 3.88
CA TYR A 162 8.05 14.37 2.99
C TYR A 162 8.38 15.85 2.74
N HIS A 163 7.41 16.75 2.79
CA HIS A 163 7.60 18.14 2.40
C HIS A 163 8.45 18.88 3.44
N ASN A 164 9.67 19.26 3.04
CA ASN A 164 10.62 19.98 3.89
C ASN A 164 11.54 20.87 3.03
N PRO A 165 11.03 21.93 2.40
CA PRO A 165 11.84 22.78 1.53
C PRO A 165 12.89 23.56 2.35
N PRO A 166 14.11 23.74 1.82
CA PRO A 166 14.57 23.33 0.48
C PRO A 166 15.08 21.88 0.41
N ASP A 167 15.22 21.18 1.53
CA ASP A 167 15.85 19.85 1.58
C ASP A 167 15.06 18.77 0.81
N TYR A 168 13.74 18.83 0.84
CA TYR A 168 12.86 17.91 0.14
C TYR A 168 11.60 18.62 -0.38
N LEU A 169 11.31 18.45 -1.67
CA LEU A 169 10.16 19.06 -2.34
C LEU A 169 9.14 17.98 -2.69
N VAL A 170 7.87 18.26 -2.44
CA VAL A 170 6.74 17.48 -2.96
C VAL A 170 6.05 18.31 -4.04
N LEU A 171 6.04 17.81 -5.27
CA LEU A 171 5.48 18.51 -6.43
C LEU A 171 4.20 17.85 -6.92
N GLU A 172 3.19 18.68 -7.13
CA GLU A 172 1.95 18.34 -7.81
C GLU A 172 2.21 18.07 -9.31
N PRO A 173 1.41 17.20 -9.96
CA PRO A 173 1.52 16.98 -11.39
C PRO A 173 1.23 18.29 -12.15
N GLU A 174 1.76 18.37 -13.37
CA GLU A 174 1.38 19.44 -14.28
C GLU A 174 -0.08 19.28 -14.73
N ASP A 175 -0.73 20.41 -15.02
CA ASP A 175 -2.06 20.39 -15.62
C ASP A 175 -1.98 19.74 -17.00
N THR A 176 -2.52 18.53 -17.07
CA THR A 176 -2.55 17.69 -18.27
C THR A 176 -3.98 17.41 -18.71
N THR A 177 -4.96 18.18 -18.24
CA THR A 177 -6.40 17.99 -18.53
C THR A 177 -6.74 18.01 -20.01
N GLN A 178 -5.94 18.69 -20.83
CA GLN A 178 -6.09 18.74 -22.30
C GLN A 178 -5.53 17.50 -23.03
N ARG A 179 -4.84 16.60 -22.33
CA ARG A 179 -4.33 15.35 -22.91
C ARG A 179 -5.42 14.28 -22.91
N THR A 180 -5.25 13.27 -23.77
CA THR A 180 -6.09 12.06 -23.72
C THR A 180 -6.08 11.46 -22.33
N ALA A 181 -7.19 10.86 -21.89
CA ALA A 181 -7.39 10.41 -20.50
C ALA A 181 -6.23 9.54 -19.97
N ASN A 182 -5.68 8.66 -20.80
CA ASN A 182 -4.54 7.79 -20.48
C ASN A 182 -3.18 8.51 -20.32
N LEU A 183 -3.08 9.79 -20.70
CA LEU A 183 -1.88 10.62 -20.60
C LEU A 183 -2.00 11.71 -19.52
N GLN A 184 -3.16 11.82 -18.87
CA GLN A 184 -3.36 12.73 -17.74
C GLN A 184 -2.55 12.23 -16.54
N GLN A 185 -1.87 13.15 -15.87
CA GLN A 185 -1.03 12.88 -14.71
C GLN A 185 -1.76 13.33 -13.45
N THR A 186 -2.01 12.39 -12.55
CA THR A 186 -2.60 12.66 -11.23
C THR A 186 -1.56 12.52 -10.11
N ASN A 187 -0.35 12.09 -10.43
CA ASN A 187 0.66 11.68 -9.47
C ASN A 187 1.56 12.83 -9.03
N THR A 188 1.71 12.97 -7.72
CA THR A 188 2.74 13.79 -7.08
C THR A 188 4.10 13.11 -7.15
N SER A 189 5.16 13.90 -7.06
CA SER A 189 6.54 13.45 -7.07
C SER A 189 7.36 14.08 -5.95
N GLY A 190 8.23 13.27 -5.33
CA GLY A 190 9.16 13.70 -4.29
C GLY A 190 10.57 13.92 -4.85
N TYR A 191 11.21 15.01 -4.44
CA TYR A 191 12.54 15.41 -4.91
C TYR A 191 13.43 15.74 -3.71
N LYS A 192 14.59 15.08 -3.62
CA LYS A 192 15.59 15.32 -2.57
C LYS A 192 16.69 16.24 -3.08
N PHE A 193 17.06 17.25 -2.31
CA PHE A 193 18.16 18.16 -2.63
C PHE A 193 19.50 17.40 -2.78
N GLN A 194 20.32 17.81 -3.74
CA GLN A 194 21.61 17.21 -4.09
C GLN A 194 22.68 18.27 -4.45
N GLY A 195 22.42 19.53 -4.14
CA GLY A 195 23.40 20.60 -4.30
C GLY A 195 24.48 20.60 -3.22
N SER A 196 25.38 21.58 -3.29
CA SER A 196 26.41 21.86 -2.28
C SER A 196 25.80 22.43 -1.00
N ILE A 197 26.63 22.55 0.04
CA ILE A 197 26.22 23.20 1.31
C ILE A 197 25.89 24.68 1.06
N ASP A 198 26.68 25.37 0.24
CA ASP A 198 26.47 26.78 -0.07
C ASP A 198 25.14 26.98 -0.84
N GLU A 199 24.87 26.13 -1.84
CA GLU A 199 23.59 26.12 -2.56
C GLU A 199 22.40 25.85 -1.62
N LEU A 200 22.58 24.98 -0.62
CA LEU A 200 21.54 24.71 0.38
C LEU A 200 21.25 25.92 1.27
N LEU A 201 22.30 26.67 1.65
CA LEU A 201 22.16 27.89 2.44
C LEU A 201 21.42 28.98 1.65
N GLU A 202 21.79 29.18 0.38
CA GLU A 202 21.07 30.10 -0.51
C GLU A 202 19.60 29.70 -0.72
N ALA A 203 19.34 28.41 -0.94
CA ALA A 203 17.99 27.90 -1.07
C ALA A 203 17.17 28.13 0.21
N GLN A 204 17.81 28.02 1.37
CA GLN A 204 17.17 28.27 2.66
C GLN A 204 16.79 29.75 2.83
N GLU A 205 17.61 30.68 2.34
CA GLU A 205 17.28 32.10 2.31
C GLU A 205 16.04 32.37 1.46
N ILE A 206 15.94 31.76 0.26
CA ILE A 206 14.74 31.88 -0.60
C ILE A 206 13.49 31.38 0.15
N VAL A 207 13.57 30.20 0.77
CA VAL A 207 12.44 29.63 1.51
C VAL A 207 12.03 30.50 2.70
N ASN A 208 12.98 31.15 3.38
CA ASN A 208 12.68 32.04 4.50
C ASN A 208 11.89 33.28 4.07
N LEU A 209 12.01 33.72 2.81
CA LEU A 209 11.25 34.84 2.26
C LEU A 209 9.78 34.49 1.97
N TRP A 210 9.38 33.21 1.99
CA TRP A 210 8.00 32.78 1.77
C TRP A 210 7.07 33.07 2.96
N GLY A 211 7.62 33.57 4.07
CA GLY A 211 6.87 33.92 5.28
C GLY A 211 6.69 32.75 6.25
N ALA A 212 6.00 33.02 7.37
CA ALA A 212 5.89 32.08 8.50
C ALA A 212 5.22 30.74 8.14
N GLU A 213 4.28 30.77 7.18
CA GLU A 213 3.61 29.56 6.68
C GLU A 213 4.24 29.02 5.39
N GLY A 214 5.35 29.59 4.92
CA GLY A 214 5.96 29.25 3.64
C GLY A 214 6.40 27.79 3.54
N LYS A 215 6.64 27.11 4.67
CA LYS A 215 7.02 25.69 4.70
C LYS A 215 5.83 24.73 4.81
N ILE A 216 4.61 25.23 5.01
CA ILE A 216 3.41 24.40 5.06
C ILE A 216 3.07 23.98 3.63
N TYR A 217 2.97 22.68 3.38
CA TYR A 217 2.61 22.15 2.07
C TYR A 217 1.24 22.68 1.62
N LYS A 218 1.16 23.14 0.37
CA LYS A 218 -0.11 23.52 -0.27
C LYS A 218 -0.15 22.93 -1.69
N PRO A 219 -1.23 22.23 -2.08
CA PRO A 219 -1.38 21.70 -3.43
C PRO A 219 -1.81 22.76 -4.45
N THR A 220 -1.81 24.05 -4.06
CA THR A 220 -2.25 25.17 -4.91
C THR A 220 -1.20 25.54 -5.94
N ARG A 221 -1.65 26.09 -7.07
CA ARG A 221 -0.77 26.46 -8.18
C ARG A 221 0.30 27.45 -7.75
N GLU A 222 -0.05 28.43 -6.93
CA GLU A 222 0.83 29.49 -6.45
C GLU A 222 1.97 28.92 -5.61
N TYR A 223 1.65 28.01 -4.68
CA TYR A 223 2.68 27.36 -3.86
C TYR A 223 3.59 26.46 -4.68
N GLN A 224 3.00 25.70 -5.61
CA GLN A 224 3.73 24.81 -6.49
C GLN A 224 4.63 25.56 -7.49
N GLN A 225 4.42 26.86 -7.72
CA GLN A 225 5.37 27.70 -8.47
C GLN A 225 6.63 28.01 -7.65
N LEU A 226 6.48 28.28 -6.34
CA LEU A 226 7.63 28.49 -5.44
C LEU A 226 8.53 27.26 -5.37
N LEU A 227 7.94 26.06 -5.30
CA LEU A 227 8.70 24.81 -5.31
C LEU A 227 9.40 24.56 -6.65
N ARG A 228 8.75 24.90 -7.77
CA ARG A 228 9.38 24.80 -9.11
C ARG A 228 10.53 25.78 -9.28
N GLU A 229 10.47 26.96 -8.67
CA GLU A 229 11.60 27.91 -8.65
C GLU A 229 12.84 27.27 -8.01
N LEU A 230 12.68 26.59 -6.87
CA LEU A 230 13.79 25.84 -6.25
C LEU A 230 14.29 24.72 -7.16
N LEU A 231 13.38 23.93 -7.75
CA LEU A 231 13.74 22.81 -8.62
C LEU A 231 14.53 23.26 -9.87
N ILE A 232 14.23 24.44 -10.42
CA ILE A 232 14.92 25.02 -11.58
C ILE A 232 16.31 25.53 -11.19
N ARG A 233 16.45 26.15 -10.01
CA ARG A 233 17.68 26.81 -9.58
C ARG A 233 18.73 25.85 -9.02
N TYR A 234 18.30 24.79 -8.32
CA TYR A 234 19.20 23.89 -7.61
C TYR A 234 19.06 22.45 -8.07
N LYS A 235 20.07 21.65 -7.76
CA LYS A 235 20.09 20.23 -8.11
C LYS A 235 19.22 19.42 -7.16
N TYR A 236 18.22 18.75 -7.71
CA TYR A 236 17.43 17.75 -7.00
C TYR A 236 17.46 16.40 -7.71
N ARG A 237 17.27 15.32 -6.94
CA ARG A 237 17.08 13.96 -7.44
C ARG A 237 15.66 13.49 -7.15
N LEU A 238 15.00 12.92 -8.16
CA LEU A 238 13.73 12.23 -7.99
C LEU A 238 13.88 11.06 -7.00
N ASP A 239 13.03 11.02 -5.98
CA ASP A 239 13.02 9.95 -4.99
C ASP A 239 12.05 8.83 -5.40
N THR A 240 12.62 7.69 -5.81
CA THR A 240 11.84 6.51 -6.21
C THR A 240 11.20 5.77 -5.03
N ASN A 241 11.59 6.11 -3.79
CA ASN A 241 10.97 5.59 -2.56
C ASN A 241 9.83 6.46 -2.03
N PHE A 242 9.64 7.66 -2.60
CA PHE A 242 8.51 8.53 -2.28
C PHE A 242 7.19 7.77 -2.40
N ALA A 243 6.27 8.07 -1.48
CA ALA A 243 4.90 7.56 -1.45
C ALA A 243 4.73 6.05 -1.20
N LYS A 244 5.77 5.33 -0.76
CA LYS A 244 5.60 3.94 -0.29
C LYS A 244 4.72 3.93 0.96
N MET A 245 3.71 3.06 0.99
CA MET A 245 2.72 3.00 2.08
C MET A 245 3.37 2.82 3.45
N ASP A 246 4.48 2.09 3.52
CA ASP A 246 5.24 1.87 4.76
C ASP A 246 5.91 3.15 5.32
N ARG A 247 6.06 4.19 4.50
CA ARG A 247 6.85 5.40 4.78
C ARG A 247 6.01 6.68 4.85
N ILE A 248 4.69 6.58 4.72
CA ILE A 248 3.78 7.74 4.70
C ILE A 248 3.40 8.22 6.12
N ALA A 249 3.75 7.47 7.17
CA ALA A 249 3.47 7.79 8.57
C ALA A 249 1.99 8.10 8.88
N HIS A 250 1.07 7.51 8.09
CA HIS A 250 -0.37 7.69 8.29
C HIS A 250 -0.84 6.92 9.53
N PRO A 251 -1.48 7.57 10.53
CA PRO A 251 -1.83 6.93 11.80
C PRO A 251 -2.64 5.65 11.66
N GLY A 252 -3.67 5.63 10.80
CA GLY A 252 -4.49 4.42 10.58
C GLY A 252 -3.73 3.27 9.94
N ILE A 253 -2.71 3.55 9.13
CA ILE A 253 -1.87 2.53 8.49
C ILE A 253 -0.83 2.01 9.49
N GLU A 254 -0.27 2.88 10.33
CA GLU A 254 0.64 2.48 11.40
C GLU A 254 -0.05 1.63 12.45
N GLU A 255 -1.28 1.97 12.85
CA GLU A 255 -2.07 1.12 13.76
C GLU A 255 -2.42 -0.23 13.11
N PHE A 256 -2.76 -0.25 11.82
CA PHE A 256 -2.96 -1.48 11.07
C PHE A 256 -1.70 -2.35 11.04
N LYS A 257 -0.53 -1.78 10.74
CA LYS A 257 0.77 -2.48 10.78
C LYS A 257 1.03 -3.09 12.15
N LYS A 258 0.79 -2.34 13.23
CA LYS A 258 0.94 -2.84 14.61
C LYS A 258 0.04 -4.03 14.87
N ARG A 259 -1.26 -3.95 14.51
CA ARG A 259 -2.20 -5.08 14.67
C ARG A 259 -1.74 -6.31 13.91
N ILE A 260 -1.30 -6.14 12.66
CA ILE A 260 -0.78 -7.25 11.84
C ILE A 260 0.44 -7.89 12.46
N TYR A 261 1.44 -7.11 12.87
CA TYR A 261 2.66 -7.67 13.46
C TYR A 261 2.42 -8.33 14.82
N ASN A 262 1.39 -7.90 15.57
CA ASN A 262 1.01 -8.49 16.85
C ASN A 262 0.08 -9.70 16.71
N ALA A 263 -0.48 -9.97 15.52
CA ALA A 263 -1.37 -11.11 15.31
C ALA A 263 -0.62 -12.42 15.52
N GLU A 264 -1.17 -13.32 16.35
CA GLU A 264 -0.62 -14.64 16.58
C GLU A 264 -1.00 -15.60 15.45
N VAL A 265 0.01 -16.27 14.91
CA VAL A 265 -0.15 -17.28 13.87
C VAL A 265 0.86 -18.39 14.12
N TYR A 266 0.39 -19.62 14.32
CA TYR A 266 1.25 -20.78 14.61
C TYR A 266 2.13 -20.62 15.86
N GLY A 267 1.59 -20.02 16.93
CA GLY A 267 2.25 -19.90 18.23
C GLY A 267 3.39 -18.87 18.30
N MET A 268 3.50 -18.00 17.30
CA MET A 268 4.34 -16.81 17.33
C MET A 268 3.57 -15.65 16.68
N THR A 269 3.91 -14.42 17.01
CA THR A 269 3.39 -13.25 16.32
C THR A 269 3.96 -13.16 14.90
N VAL A 270 3.23 -12.52 13.98
CA VAL A 270 3.74 -12.24 12.63
C VAL A 270 5.06 -11.45 12.67
N GLY A 271 5.22 -10.52 13.61
CA GLY A 271 6.46 -9.78 13.82
C GLY A 271 7.64 -10.67 14.21
N GLU A 272 7.42 -11.65 15.10
CA GLU A 272 8.45 -12.64 15.45
C GLU A 272 8.79 -13.55 14.28
N TRP A 273 7.80 -13.98 13.48
CA TRP A 273 8.03 -14.72 12.23
C TRP A 273 8.86 -13.91 11.26
N ASN A 274 8.52 -12.63 11.02
CA ASN A 274 9.26 -11.76 10.12
C ASN A 274 10.73 -11.63 10.55
N LYS A 275 10.95 -11.37 11.85
CA LYS A 275 12.30 -11.27 12.43
C LYS A 275 13.09 -12.58 12.32
N LEU A 276 12.42 -13.72 12.49
CA LEU A 276 13.03 -15.03 12.36
C LEU A 276 13.45 -15.32 10.92
N LEU A 277 12.54 -15.15 9.96
CA LEU A 277 12.74 -15.51 8.56
C LEU A 277 13.69 -14.54 7.85
N SER A 278 13.79 -13.31 8.32
CA SER A 278 14.79 -12.33 7.86
C SER A 278 16.19 -12.53 8.48
N SER A 279 16.35 -13.43 9.46
CA SER A 279 17.62 -13.65 10.14
C SER A 279 18.57 -14.55 9.34
N ARG A 280 19.88 -14.29 9.43
CA ARG A 280 20.93 -15.13 8.80
C ARG A 280 21.18 -16.48 9.52
N ARG A 281 20.53 -16.74 10.66
CA ARG A 281 20.74 -17.96 11.45
C ARG A 281 19.82 -19.10 11.00
N GLU A 282 20.21 -19.79 9.94
CA GLU A 282 19.42 -20.88 9.34
C GLU A 282 19.13 -22.02 10.34
N ASP A 283 20.06 -22.36 11.24
CA ASP A 283 19.84 -23.39 12.27
C ASP A 283 18.64 -23.08 13.18
N ARG A 284 18.47 -21.79 13.53
CA ARG A 284 17.36 -21.33 14.35
C ARG A 284 16.05 -21.40 13.56
N ILE A 285 16.09 -21.05 12.27
CA ILE A 285 14.93 -21.15 11.38
C ILE A 285 14.52 -22.62 11.27
N LYS A 286 15.47 -23.54 10.99
CA LYS A 286 15.24 -24.98 10.90
C LYS A 286 14.53 -25.51 12.15
N LYS A 287 15.08 -25.23 13.34
CA LYS A 287 14.50 -25.68 14.62
C LYS A 287 13.08 -25.17 14.84
N LEU A 288 12.80 -23.91 14.51
CA LEU A 288 11.48 -23.31 14.75
C LEU A 288 10.45 -23.73 13.69
N LEU A 289 10.84 -23.90 12.42
CA LEU A 289 9.96 -24.47 11.40
C LEU A 289 9.58 -25.91 11.74
N GLN A 290 10.54 -26.72 12.21
CA GLN A 290 10.27 -28.08 12.70
C GLN A 290 9.30 -28.08 13.88
N LYS A 291 9.53 -27.18 14.86
CA LYS A 291 8.70 -27.09 16.07
C LYS A 291 7.27 -26.61 15.79
N HIS A 292 7.12 -25.55 15.00
CA HIS A 292 5.84 -24.85 14.86
C HIS A 292 5.03 -25.28 13.63
N LEU A 293 5.69 -25.77 12.57
CA LEU A 293 5.03 -26.18 11.32
C LEU A 293 5.11 -27.70 11.06
N GLU A 294 5.77 -28.45 11.95
CA GLU A 294 5.93 -29.90 11.88
C GLU A 294 6.50 -30.36 10.53
N ILE A 295 7.42 -29.58 9.95
CA ILE A 295 8.13 -29.93 8.71
C ILE A 295 9.29 -30.83 9.08
N ARG A 296 9.26 -32.10 8.64
CA ARG A 296 10.33 -33.08 8.89
C ARG A 296 11.11 -33.33 7.59
N GLU A 297 12.22 -34.06 7.66
CA GLU A 297 12.89 -34.56 6.44
C GLU A 297 12.12 -35.78 5.97
N GLU A 298 11.35 -35.64 4.88
CA GLU A 298 10.67 -36.75 4.20
C GLU A 298 11.48 -37.14 2.94
N SER A 299 11.35 -38.39 2.49
CA SER A 299 12.07 -38.85 1.29
C SER A 299 11.54 -38.10 0.06
N ILE A 300 12.45 -37.58 -0.77
CA ILE A 300 12.07 -36.91 -2.03
C ILE A 300 11.38 -37.89 -2.99
N ASP A 301 11.65 -39.19 -2.86
CA ASP A 301 11.06 -40.23 -3.72
C ASP A 301 9.53 -40.30 -3.57
N GLU A 302 8.96 -39.89 -2.43
CA GLU A 302 7.51 -39.83 -2.20
C GLU A 302 6.80 -38.69 -2.95
N LEU A 303 7.53 -37.76 -3.58
CA LEU A 303 6.96 -36.63 -4.35
C LEU A 303 6.84 -36.87 -5.85
N LEU A 304 7.53 -37.88 -6.38
CA LEU A 304 7.60 -38.14 -7.83
C LEU A 304 6.65 -39.26 -8.28
N ASP A 305 5.91 -39.84 -7.34
CA ASP A 305 4.84 -40.84 -7.54
C ASP A 305 3.44 -40.22 -7.38
#